data_AF-A0A5N5NR07-F1
#
_entry.id   AF-A0A5N5NR07-F1
#
_cell.length_a   1.000
_cell.length_b   1.000
_cell.length_c   1.000
_cell.angle_alpha   90.00
_cell.angle_beta   90.00
_cell.angle_gamma   90.00
#
_symmetry.space_group_name_H-M   'P 1'
#
loop_
_entity.id
_entity.type
_entity.pdbx_description
1 polymer ?
#
loop_
_entity_poly.entity_id
_entity_poly.type
_entity_poly.pdbx_seq_one_letter_code
_entity_poly.pdbx_strand_id
1 'polypeptide(L)'
;MVMFSWKCNLAILFSVTLMIFMPRCNNLSSLIQTKSISLCKAIKYCIGPTVLSIGFTIMVDSIMWKKILWPEFEVFWFNSVLNRSSEWGTHSFHWYFTSALPRSLLAAYPLFLLGVLIDRRVLVFVLPVFSFILLYSKLPHKELRFIISSVPMLNLSAAVAANRIFNNRKKTLWKFLNLIMLGLFFIRLDGHFICCHKYVLHPNILFFLCSLGCTLVFFLASYDNYPSGNALKDLHQIGHLNNTDELWVHIDTFSAMNGISRFCENDSPWRYSKEEGIPLEEFFRRNFTYLVSEQLDVDGFKCLQHASGFSRVRLQSSLPPIILVENQHHSPCLVAFFTHYRVLTFNISFQVKEPKLYIHGNTKIKDIMQINWAGCS
;
A
#
# COMPACT_ATOMS: atom_id res chain seq x y z
N MET A 1 14.70 -7.00 5.96
CA MET A 1 13.75 -6.60 7.01
C MET A 1 12.30 -6.45 6.49
N VAL A 2 12.08 -5.99 5.25
CA VAL A 2 10.73 -5.84 4.64
C VAL A 2 9.93 -7.16 4.55
N MET A 3 10.58 -8.31 4.36
CA MET A 3 9.91 -9.64 4.36
C MET A 3 9.54 -10.17 5.76
N PHE A 4 10.14 -9.66 6.84
CA PHE A 4 9.92 -10.20 8.20
C PHE A 4 8.56 -9.82 8.78
N SER A 5 8.07 -8.61 8.47
CA SER A 5 6.78 -8.14 8.97
C SER A 5 5.61 -8.91 8.36
N TRP A 6 5.70 -9.32 7.09
CA TRP A 6 4.67 -10.11 6.44
C TRP A 6 4.51 -11.48 7.09
N LYS A 7 5.61 -12.14 7.45
CA LYS A 7 5.60 -13.49 8.05
C LYS A 7 5.12 -13.50 9.50
N CYS A 8 5.51 -12.52 10.33
CA CYS A 8 5.01 -12.41 11.70
C CYS A 8 3.50 -12.14 11.75
N ASN A 9 3.02 -11.25 10.87
CA ASN A 9 1.59 -11.03 10.72
C ASN A 9 0.92 -12.28 10.15
N LEU A 10 1.53 -12.96 9.18
CA LEU A 10 0.94 -14.19 8.65
C LEU A 10 0.89 -15.31 9.69
N ALA A 11 1.77 -15.37 10.70
CA ALA A 11 1.78 -16.42 11.74
C ALA A 11 0.85 -16.11 12.92
N ILE A 12 0.82 -14.86 13.40
CA ILE A 12 -0.16 -14.41 14.41
C ILE A 12 -1.55 -14.42 13.80
N LEU A 13 -1.68 -13.98 12.55
CA LEU A 13 -2.90 -14.09 11.80
C LEU A 13 -3.13 -15.52 11.29
N PHE A 14 -2.15 -16.39 11.02
CA PHE A 14 -2.44 -17.81 10.77
C PHE A 14 -3.07 -18.41 12.02
N SER A 15 -2.57 -18.04 13.19
CA SER A 15 -3.11 -18.50 14.47
C SER A 15 -4.52 -17.98 14.70
N VAL A 16 -4.79 -16.69 14.42
CA VAL A 16 -6.12 -16.06 14.60
C VAL A 16 -7.09 -16.39 13.45
N THR A 17 -6.61 -16.44 12.21
CA THR A 17 -7.35 -16.79 10.99
C THR A 17 -7.60 -18.29 10.91
N LEU A 18 -6.73 -19.20 11.33
CA LEU A 18 -7.09 -20.62 11.50
C LEU A 18 -8.13 -20.81 12.60
N MET A 19 -8.06 -20.02 13.69
CA MET A 19 -9.10 -20.00 14.72
C MET A 19 -10.44 -19.50 14.19
N ILE A 20 -10.46 -18.64 13.15
CA ILE A 20 -11.68 -18.04 12.57
C ILE A 20 -12.19 -18.81 11.32
N PHE A 21 -11.31 -19.32 10.45
CA PHE A 21 -11.64 -19.88 9.12
C PHE A 21 -11.69 -21.40 9.05
N MET A 22 -11.29 -22.14 10.09
CA MET A 22 -11.66 -23.57 10.15
C MET A 22 -13.20 -23.66 10.14
N PRO A 23 -13.84 -24.39 9.21
CA PRO A 23 -15.30 -24.46 9.11
C PRO A 23 -15.98 -25.00 10.39
N ARG A 24 -15.22 -25.69 11.25
CA ARG A 24 -15.63 -26.12 12.59
C ARG A 24 -15.29 -25.13 13.73
N CYS A 25 -14.42 -24.15 13.49
CA CYS A 25 -13.95 -23.15 14.47
C CYS A 25 -14.55 -21.75 14.29
N ASN A 26 -15.39 -21.51 13.28
CA ASN A 26 -16.29 -20.33 13.26
C ASN A 26 -17.19 -20.26 14.51
N ASN A 27 -17.23 -21.36 15.26
CA ASN A 27 -17.85 -21.46 16.56
C ASN A 27 -16.91 -21.16 17.74
N LEU A 28 -15.58 -21.09 17.66
CA LEU A 28 -14.75 -21.02 18.87
C LEU A 28 -14.87 -19.67 19.60
N SER A 29 -14.86 -18.56 18.85
CA SER A 29 -15.09 -17.22 19.40
C SER A 29 -16.53 -17.02 19.86
N SER A 30 -17.51 -17.57 19.13
CA SER A 30 -18.91 -17.57 19.56
C SER A 30 -19.18 -18.53 20.72
N LEU A 31 -18.44 -19.65 20.86
CA LEU A 31 -18.54 -20.64 21.95
C LEU A 31 -17.87 -20.13 23.24
N ILE A 32 -16.80 -19.35 23.13
CA ILE A 32 -16.19 -18.64 24.27
C ILE A 32 -17.12 -17.52 24.74
N GLN A 33 -17.71 -16.74 23.83
CA GLN A 33 -18.70 -15.71 24.17
C GLN A 33 -20.03 -16.29 24.69
N THR A 34 -20.42 -17.49 24.27
CA THR A 34 -21.60 -18.22 24.78
C THR A 34 -21.28 -19.19 25.93
N LYS A 35 -20.06 -19.16 26.51
CA LYS A 35 -19.59 -20.04 27.61
C LYS A 35 -19.68 -21.56 27.35
N SER A 36 -19.79 -22.00 26.11
CA SER A 36 -19.98 -23.41 25.74
C SER A 36 -18.67 -24.19 25.56
N ILE A 37 -17.53 -23.51 25.45
CA ILE A 37 -16.18 -24.11 25.52
C ILE A 37 -15.37 -23.42 26.62
N SER A 38 -14.74 -24.21 27.49
CA SER A 38 -13.81 -23.68 28.50
C SER A 38 -12.52 -23.20 27.84
N LEU A 39 -11.93 -22.12 28.38
CA LEU A 39 -10.69 -21.52 27.89
C LEU A 39 -9.55 -22.56 27.78
N CYS A 40 -9.46 -23.49 28.74
CA CYS A 40 -8.50 -24.59 28.70
C CYS A 40 -8.70 -25.54 27.52
N LYS A 41 -9.94 -25.81 27.12
CA LYS A 41 -10.23 -26.70 25.97
C LYS A 41 -9.90 -26.00 24.66
N ALA A 42 -10.15 -24.70 24.55
CA ALA A 42 -9.71 -23.89 23.41
C ALA A 42 -8.17 -23.92 23.27
N ILE A 43 -7.45 -23.67 24.37
CA ILE A 43 -5.97 -23.73 24.39
C ILE A 43 -5.46 -25.10 23.91
N LYS A 44 -6.02 -26.20 24.42
CA LYS A 44 -5.64 -27.56 24.00
C LYS A 44 -5.76 -27.78 22.49
N TYR A 45 -6.82 -27.28 21.86
CA TYR A 45 -7.00 -27.39 20.41
C TYR A 45 -6.08 -26.46 19.61
N CYS A 46 -5.66 -25.33 20.17
CA CYS A 46 -4.77 -24.37 19.51
C CYS A 46 -3.29 -24.77 19.56
N ILE A 47 -2.85 -25.47 20.62
CA ILE A 47 -1.43 -25.82 20.80
C ILE A 47 -0.87 -26.59 19.60
N GLY A 48 -1.56 -27.63 19.12
CA GLY A 48 -1.09 -28.46 18.01
C GLY A 48 -0.84 -27.64 16.72
N PRO A 49 -1.86 -26.94 16.20
CA PRO A 49 -1.69 -26.05 15.04
C PRO A 49 -0.63 -24.96 15.24
N THR A 50 -0.53 -24.36 16.44
CA THR A 50 0.49 -23.35 16.74
C THR A 50 1.90 -23.92 16.66
N VAL A 51 2.16 -25.09 17.26
CA VAL A 51 3.48 -25.74 17.20
C VAL A 51 3.84 -26.10 15.76
N LEU A 52 2.89 -26.64 14.99
CA LEU A 52 3.11 -26.95 13.57
C LEU A 52 3.41 -25.69 12.75
N SER A 53 2.69 -24.58 13.00
CA SER A 53 2.94 -23.31 12.32
C SER A 53 4.32 -22.74 12.66
N ILE A 54 4.73 -22.76 13.93
CA ILE A 54 6.05 -22.31 14.37
C ILE A 54 7.14 -23.16 13.71
N GLY A 55 6.99 -24.49 13.73
CA GLY A 55 7.92 -25.40 13.07
C GLY A 55 8.05 -25.14 11.58
N PHE A 56 6.93 -24.88 10.90
CA PHE A 56 6.93 -24.53 9.49
C PHE A 56 7.63 -23.19 9.22
N THR A 57 7.36 -22.14 10.01
CA THR A 57 8.04 -20.86 9.84
C THR A 57 9.55 -21.02 10.06
N ILE A 58 9.97 -21.67 11.14
CA ILE A 58 11.39 -21.92 11.43
C ILE A 58 12.03 -22.68 10.28
N MET A 59 11.38 -23.73 9.76
CA MET A 59 11.91 -24.52 8.64
C MET A 59 12.11 -23.64 7.38
N VAL A 60 11.07 -22.95 6.93
CA VAL A 60 11.12 -22.15 5.71
C VAL A 60 12.11 -21.01 5.84
N ASP A 61 12.07 -20.27 6.95
CA ASP A 61 12.98 -19.16 7.17
C ASP A 61 14.42 -19.62 7.37
N SER A 62 14.66 -20.77 8.01
CA SER A 62 16.03 -21.27 8.16
C SER A 62 16.66 -21.64 6.82
N ILE A 63 15.87 -22.19 5.89
CA ILE A 63 16.32 -22.47 4.51
C ILE A 63 16.65 -21.15 3.78
N MET A 64 15.75 -20.16 3.85
CA MET A 64 15.91 -18.89 3.14
C MET A 64 17.07 -18.05 3.69
N TRP A 65 17.26 -18.05 5.02
CA TRP A 65 18.27 -17.25 5.70
C TRP A 65 19.60 -17.98 5.91
N LYS A 66 19.69 -19.27 5.54
CA LYS A 66 20.88 -20.13 5.74
C LYS A 66 21.38 -20.16 7.19
N LYS A 67 20.48 -19.91 8.15
CA LYS A 67 20.75 -19.97 9.59
C LYS A 67 19.47 -20.36 10.32
N ILE A 68 19.58 -21.08 11.43
CA ILE A 68 18.40 -21.39 12.25
C ILE A 68 17.81 -20.07 12.76
N LEU A 69 16.56 -19.82 12.41
CA LEU A 69 15.91 -18.54 12.67
C LEU A 69 14.45 -18.76 13.05
N TRP A 70 14.05 -18.24 14.20
CA TRP A 70 12.66 -18.06 14.57
C TRP A 70 12.27 -16.59 14.37
N PRO A 71 11.72 -16.22 13.19
CA PRO A 71 11.56 -14.82 12.83
C PRO A 71 10.59 -14.07 13.74
N GLU A 72 9.51 -14.71 14.21
CA GLU A 72 8.52 -14.08 15.08
C GLU A 72 9.12 -13.73 16.45
N PHE A 73 9.93 -14.63 17.02
CA PHE A 73 10.58 -14.40 18.30
C PHE A 73 11.64 -13.30 18.21
N GLU A 74 12.50 -13.32 17.18
CA GLU A 74 13.54 -12.30 16.98
C GLU A 74 12.93 -10.90 16.81
N VAL A 75 11.86 -10.78 16.03
CA VAL A 75 11.16 -9.51 15.82
C VAL A 75 10.50 -9.03 17.12
N PHE A 76 9.87 -9.94 17.88
CA PHE A 76 9.29 -9.59 19.18
C PHE A 76 10.36 -9.14 20.18
N TRP A 77 11.45 -9.90 20.29
CA TRP A 77 12.56 -9.58 21.18
C TRP A 77 13.15 -8.20 20.85
N PHE A 78 13.46 -7.98 19.57
CA PHE A 78 14.07 -6.75 19.12
C PHE A 78 13.17 -5.51 19.26
N ASN A 79 11.88 -5.63 18.93
CA ASN A 79 10.98 -4.48 18.93
C ASN A 79 10.28 -4.23 20.27
N SER A 80 9.86 -5.30 20.97
CA SER A 80 9.07 -5.20 22.19
C SER A 80 9.91 -5.29 23.45
N VAL A 81 10.98 -6.11 23.47
CA VAL A 81 11.84 -6.26 24.66
C VAL A 81 12.97 -5.23 24.65
N LEU A 82 13.69 -5.09 23.53
CA LEU A 82 14.78 -4.12 23.40
C LEU A 82 14.29 -2.70 23.06
N ASN A 83 12.99 -2.52 22.79
CA ASN A 83 12.34 -1.25 22.45
C ASN A 83 13.04 -0.46 21.33
N ARG A 84 13.76 -1.14 20.41
CA ARG A 84 14.48 -0.48 19.31
C ARG A 84 13.53 0.08 18.26
N SER A 85 12.25 -0.29 18.29
CA SER A 85 11.25 0.11 17.29
C SER A 85 11.20 1.63 17.03
N SER A 86 11.54 2.47 18.00
CA SER A 86 11.60 3.93 17.83
C SER A 86 12.65 4.42 16.82
N GLU A 87 13.66 3.60 16.48
CA GLU A 87 14.73 3.96 15.54
C GLU A 87 14.21 4.14 14.10
N TRP A 88 13.06 3.55 13.76
CA TRP A 88 12.40 3.72 12.45
C TRP A 88 11.33 4.82 12.46
N GLY A 89 11.39 5.74 13.43
CA GLY A 89 10.45 6.85 13.59
C GLY A 89 9.23 6.50 14.44
N THR A 90 8.65 7.53 15.06
CA THR A 90 7.58 7.37 16.06
C THR A 90 6.29 8.04 15.64
N HIS A 91 5.17 7.37 15.90
CA HIS A 91 3.82 7.90 15.67
C HIS A 91 2.97 7.86 16.95
N SER A 92 2.00 8.76 17.04
CA SER A 92 1.06 8.80 18.17
C SER A 92 0.25 7.50 18.30
N PHE A 93 -0.22 7.20 19.50
CA PHE A 93 -1.01 5.99 19.78
C PHE A 93 -2.24 5.83 18.87
N HIS A 94 -2.92 6.93 18.56
CA HIS A 94 -4.15 6.96 17.78
C HIS A 94 -3.93 6.94 16.25
N TRP A 95 -2.68 6.93 15.77
CA TRP A 95 -2.36 7.01 14.34
C TRP A 95 -3.07 5.97 13.48
N TYR A 96 -3.23 4.74 13.99
CA TYR A 96 -3.97 3.70 13.28
C TYR A 96 -5.43 4.09 13.03
N PHE A 97 -6.10 4.71 14.01
CA PHE A 97 -7.51 5.12 13.92
C PHE A 97 -7.71 6.43 13.16
N THR A 98 -6.78 7.37 13.26
CA THR A 98 -6.93 8.68 12.61
C THR A 98 -6.41 8.72 11.19
N SER A 99 -5.43 7.87 10.86
CA SER A 99 -4.73 7.97 9.58
C SER A 99 -4.73 6.66 8.79
N ALA A 100 -4.33 5.54 9.40
CA ALA A 100 -4.18 4.28 8.66
C ALA A 100 -5.52 3.67 8.22
N LEU A 101 -6.44 3.46 9.17
CA LEU A 101 -7.74 2.84 8.93
C LEU A 101 -8.66 3.68 8.02
N PRO A 102 -8.76 5.02 8.17
CA PRO A 102 -9.55 5.83 7.25
C PRO A 102 -9.05 5.76 5.81
N ARG A 103 -7.71 5.70 5.62
CA ARG A 103 -7.11 5.55 4.29
C ARG A 103 -7.32 4.16 3.71
N SER A 104 -7.27 3.10 4.52
CA SER A 104 -7.44 1.73 4.03
C SER A 104 -8.89 1.31 3.81
N LEU A 105 -9.82 1.81 4.62
CA LEU A 105 -11.24 1.43 4.57
C LEU A 105 -12.08 2.44 3.76
N LEU A 106 -11.62 3.66 3.56
CA LEU A 106 -12.35 4.71 2.84
C LEU A 106 -13.79 4.84 3.37
N ALA A 107 -14.80 4.71 2.50
CA ALA A 107 -16.21 4.75 2.87
C ALA A 107 -16.64 3.62 3.83
N ALA A 108 -15.91 2.51 3.88
CA ALA A 108 -16.16 1.43 4.83
C ALA A 108 -15.78 1.80 6.27
N TYR A 109 -14.96 2.83 6.49
CA TYR A 109 -14.51 3.25 7.83
C TYR A 109 -15.68 3.64 8.76
N PRO A 110 -16.59 4.57 8.40
CA PRO A 110 -17.76 4.83 9.25
C PRO A 110 -18.76 3.67 9.25
N LEU A 111 -18.86 2.91 8.15
CA LEU A 111 -19.83 1.82 8.02
C LEU A 111 -19.50 0.62 8.91
N PHE A 112 -18.23 0.30 9.16
CA PHE A 112 -17.90 -0.85 10.01
C PHE A 112 -18.35 -0.62 11.46
N LEU A 113 -18.26 0.62 11.96
CA LEU A 113 -18.75 1.00 13.29
C LEU A 113 -20.27 0.82 13.36
N LEU A 114 -20.98 1.25 12.32
CA LEU A 114 -22.42 1.07 12.22
C LEU A 114 -22.81 -0.42 12.14
N GLY A 115 -22.02 -1.25 11.46
CA GLY A 115 -22.21 -2.71 11.38
C GLY A 115 -22.20 -3.36 12.76
N VAL A 116 -21.26 -2.95 13.61
CA VAL A 116 -21.17 -3.41 15.01
C VAL A 116 -22.41 -3.00 15.83
N LEU A 117 -22.94 -1.79 15.61
CA LEU A 117 -24.14 -1.30 16.31
C LEU A 117 -25.43 -1.99 15.85
N ILE A 118 -25.53 -2.30 14.55
CA ILE A 118 -26.73 -2.91 13.94
C ILE A 118 -26.80 -4.40 14.25
N ASP A 119 -25.69 -5.13 14.10
CA ASP A 119 -25.66 -6.59 14.25
C ASP A 119 -24.56 -7.00 15.23
N ARG A 120 -24.97 -7.38 16.43
CA ARG A 120 -24.06 -7.85 17.48
C ARG A 120 -23.31 -9.12 17.11
N ARG A 121 -23.78 -9.90 16.12
CA ARG A 121 -23.07 -11.12 15.67
C ARG A 121 -21.70 -10.77 15.07
N VAL A 122 -21.57 -9.57 14.52
CA VAL A 122 -20.34 -9.09 13.90
C VAL A 122 -19.24 -8.80 14.93
N LEU A 123 -19.61 -8.53 16.19
CA LEU A 123 -18.65 -8.32 17.28
C LEU A 123 -17.68 -9.51 17.46
N VAL A 124 -18.14 -10.72 17.16
CA VAL A 124 -17.32 -11.94 17.21
C VAL A 124 -16.07 -11.82 16.33
N PHE A 125 -16.18 -11.13 15.19
CA PHE A 125 -15.08 -10.91 14.24
C PHE A 125 -14.32 -9.61 14.52
N VAL A 126 -15.04 -8.55 14.89
CA VAL A 126 -14.44 -7.21 15.07
C VAL A 126 -13.67 -7.10 16.38
N LEU A 127 -14.11 -7.74 17.47
CA LEU A 127 -13.46 -7.61 18.78
C LEU A 127 -11.99 -8.09 18.77
N PRO A 128 -11.65 -9.30 18.29
CA PRO A 128 -10.25 -9.75 18.25
C PRO A 128 -9.38 -8.82 17.40
N VAL A 129 -9.92 -8.35 16.27
CA VAL A 129 -9.23 -7.46 15.35
C VAL A 129 -8.99 -6.08 15.97
N PHE A 130 -9.98 -5.54 16.66
CA PHE A 130 -9.86 -4.25 17.35
C PHE A 130 -8.86 -4.33 18.51
N SER A 131 -8.89 -5.43 19.29
CA SER A 131 -7.90 -5.70 20.33
C SER A 131 -6.49 -5.79 19.76
N PHE A 132 -6.31 -6.47 18.63
CA PHE A 132 -5.03 -6.55 17.92
C PHE A 132 -4.50 -5.16 17.51
N ILE A 133 -5.34 -4.32 16.91
CA ILE A 133 -4.96 -2.95 16.52
C ILE A 133 -4.56 -2.12 17.76
N LEU A 134 -5.31 -2.24 18.87
CA LEU A 134 -4.99 -1.54 20.12
C LEU A 134 -3.65 -1.96 20.72
N LEU A 135 -3.30 -3.25 20.64
CA LEU A 135 -2.00 -3.75 21.09
C LEU A 135 -0.87 -3.17 20.22
N TYR A 136 -1.01 -3.21 18.90
CA TYR A 136 -0.03 -2.63 17.97
C TYR A 136 0.05 -1.10 18.07
N SER A 137 -1.03 -0.42 18.44
CA SER A 137 -1.03 1.02 18.71
C SER A 137 -0.06 1.44 19.83
N LYS A 138 0.32 0.53 20.73
CA LYS A 138 1.29 0.79 21.80
C LYS A 138 2.73 0.86 21.29
N LEU A 139 3.05 0.27 20.14
CA LEU A 139 4.40 0.30 19.58
C LEU A 139 4.74 1.72 19.07
N PRO A 140 5.93 2.27 19.38
CA PRO A 140 6.37 3.58 18.91
C PRO A 140 6.28 3.72 17.39
N HIS A 141 6.86 2.76 16.66
CA HIS A 141 6.82 2.71 15.21
C HIS A 141 5.58 1.99 14.70
N LYS A 142 4.94 2.59 13.69
CA LYS A 142 3.65 2.14 13.16
C LYS A 142 3.67 2.21 11.65
N GLU A 143 3.24 1.12 11.03
CA GLU A 143 3.06 1.05 9.58
C GLU A 143 1.73 0.37 9.25
N LEU A 144 1.14 0.73 8.11
CA LEU A 144 -0.12 0.14 7.66
C LEU A 144 0.00 -1.37 7.46
N ARG A 145 1.16 -1.86 6.99
CA ARG A 145 1.41 -3.29 6.78
C ARG A 145 1.29 -4.13 8.05
N PHE A 146 1.48 -3.53 9.23
CA PHE A 146 1.33 -4.24 10.50
C PHE A 146 -0.11 -4.63 10.79
N ILE A 147 -1.08 -3.84 10.31
CA ILE A 147 -2.50 -4.07 10.54
C ILE A 147 -3.27 -4.43 9.27
N ILE A 148 -2.61 -4.61 8.12
CA ILE A 148 -3.32 -4.79 6.83
C ILE A 148 -4.32 -5.95 6.85
N SER A 149 -4.01 -6.98 7.62
CA SER A 149 -4.85 -8.15 7.83
C SER A 149 -6.16 -7.87 8.59
N SER A 150 -6.30 -6.73 9.27
CA SER A 150 -7.57 -6.32 9.87
C SER A 150 -8.59 -5.84 8.85
N VAL A 151 -8.12 -5.34 7.70
CA VAL A 151 -8.96 -4.66 6.70
C VAL A 151 -10.11 -5.55 6.19
N PRO A 152 -9.91 -6.83 5.83
CA PRO A 152 -11.01 -7.69 5.36
C PRO A 152 -12.11 -7.89 6.41
N MET A 153 -11.75 -8.04 7.69
CA MET A 153 -12.73 -8.26 8.78
C MET A 153 -13.54 -7.00 9.08
N LEU A 154 -12.90 -5.82 9.00
CA LEU A 154 -13.60 -4.54 9.14
C LEU A 154 -14.52 -4.27 7.93
N ASN A 155 -14.08 -4.63 6.72
CA ASN A 155 -14.91 -4.57 5.52
C ASN A 155 -16.11 -5.52 5.58
N LEU A 156 -15.97 -6.71 6.18
CA LEU A 156 -17.11 -7.60 6.44
C LEU A 156 -18.18 -6.92 7.30
N SER A 157 -17.77 -6.25 8.38
CA SER A 157 -18.70 -5.48 9.23
C SER A 157 -19.39 -4.36 8.45
N ALA A 158 -18.62 -3.61 7.65
CA ALA A 158 -19.18 -2.56 6.80
C ALA A 158 -20.18 -3.10 5.77
N ALA A 159 -19.90 -4.28 5.18
CA ALA A 159 -20.80 -4.94 4.24
C ALA A 159 -22.12 -5.37 4.88
N VAL A 160 -22.09 -5.89 6.12
CA VAL A 160 -23.32 -6.21 6.87
C VAL A 160 -24.17 -4.96 7.11
N ALA A 161 -23.53 -3.84 7.49
CA ALA A 161 -24.22 -2.56 7.67
C ALA A 161 -24.86 -2.09 6.35
N ALA A 162 -24.09 -2.07 5.26
CA ALA A 162 -24.55 -1.64 3.94
C ALA A 162 -25.73 -2.50 3.45
N ASN A 163 -25.65 -3.82 3.60
CA ASN A 163 -26.74 -4.73 3.24
C ASN A 163 -28.01 -4.46 4.05
N ARG A 164 -27.90 -4.21 5.36
CA ARG A 164 -29.05 -3.90 6.21
C ARG A 164 -29.70 -2.58 5.82
N ILE A 165 -28.90 -1.55 5.52
CA ILE A 165 -29.37 -0.24 5.05
C ILE A 165 -30.12 -0.40 3.74
N PHE A 166 -29.53 -1.13 2.79
CA PHE A 166 -30.11 -1.33 1.47
C PHE A 166 -31.46 -2.06 1.52
N ASN A 167 -31.55 -3.14 2.29
CA ASN A 167 -32.77 -3.93 2.39
C ASN A 167 -33.91 -3.18 3.09
N ASN A 168 -33.59 -2.28 4.03
CA ASN A 168 -34.59 -1.50 4.77
C ASN A 168 -34.84 -0.10 4.20
N ARG A 169 -34.29 0.24 3.02
CA ARG A 169 -34.27 1.61 2.45
C ARG A 169 -35.64 2.28 2.27
N LYS A 170 -36.74 1.51 2.32
CA LYS A 170 -38.11 2.03 2.24
C LYS A 170 -38.58 2.72 3.53
N LYS A 171 -37.94 2.45 4.67
CA LYS A 171 -38.27 3.04 5.99
C LYS A 171 -37.56 4.39 6.18
N THR A 172 -38.19 5.37 6.82
CA THR A 172 -37.71 6.76 6.94
C THR A 172 -36.28 6.89 7.48
N LEU A 173 -35.97 6.24 8.60
CA LEU A 173 -34.60 6.27 9.20
C LEU A 173 -33.55 5.66 8.26
N TRP A 174 -33.87 4.52 7.66
CA TRP A 174 -32.97 3.79 6.76
C TRP A 174 -32.81 4.48 5.41
N LYS A 175 -33.84 5.21 4.96
CA LYS A 175 -33.77 6.10 3.81
C LYS A 175 -32.75 7.22 4.06
N PHE A 176 -32.77 7.82 5.26
CA PHE A 176 -31.79 8.82 5.66
C PHE A 176 -30.37 8.25 5.77
N LEU A 177 -30.19 7.08 6.40
CA LEU A 177 -28.89 6.40 6.45
C LEU A 177 -28.37 6.01 5.06
N ASN A 178 -29.25 5.59 4.15
CA ASN A 178 -28.90 5.31 2.76
C ASN A 178 -28.46 6.59 2.02
N LEU A 179 -29.10 7.74 2.30
CA LEU A 179 -28.67 9.04 1.79
C LEU A 179 -27.33 9.49 2.38
N ILE A 180 -27.06 9.23 3.66
CA ILE A 180 -25.74 9.49 4.28
C ILE A 180 -24.67 8.60 3.67
N MET A 181 -24.93 7.29 3.51
CA MET A 181 -24.01 6.35 2.87
C MET A 181 -23.67 6.79 1.44
N LEU A 182 -24.65 7.36 0.74
CA LEU A 182 -24.47 7.97 -0.57
C LEU A 182 -23.71 9.32 -0.50
N GLY A 183 -24.00 10.16 0.50
CA GLY A 183 -23.44 11.49 0.71
C GLY A 183 -21.99 11.51 1.23
N LEU A 184 -21.57 10.48 1.99
CA LEU A 184 -20.18 10.28 2.42
C LEU A 184 -19.20 10.17 1.24
N PHE A 185 -19.71 9.95 0.02
CA PHE A 185 -18.91 9.98 -1.21
C PHE A 185 -18.91 11.37 -1.90
N PHE A 186 -20.02 12.12 -1.85
CA PHE A 186 -20.14 13.43 -2.53
C PHE A 186 -19.39 14.58 -1.83
N ILE A 187 -19.02 14.44 -0.56
CA ILE A 187 -18.28 15.47 0.20
C ILE A 187 -16.82 15.66 -0.30
N ARG A 188 -16.37 14.86 -1.27
CA ARG A 188 -15.02 14.98 -1.87
C ARG A 188 -14.98 15.37 -3.35
N LEU A 189 -16.13 15.58 -3.98
CA LEU A 189 -16.24 16.12 -5.33
C LEU A 189 -16.91 17.49 -5.20
N ASP A 190 -16.13 18.55 -5.38
CA ASP A 190 -16.60 19.93 -5.28
C ASP A 190 -17.92 20.11 -6.05
N GLY A 191 -18.87 20.69 -5.34
CA GLY A 191 -20.29 20.47 -5.57
C GLY A 191 -20.83 21.04 -6.88
N HIS A 192 -21.46 20.19 -7.69
CA HIS A 192 -22.62 20.56 -8.50
C HIS A 192 -23.29 19.36 -9.19
N PHE A 193 -24.09 18.53 -8.51
CA PHE A 193 -24.97 17.59 -9.23
C PHE A 193 -26.22 17.23 -8.41
N ILE A 194 -27.14 18.20 -8.26
CA ILE A 194 -28.47 17.97 -7.67
C ILE A 194 -29.52 17.58 -8.74
N CYS A 195 -29.25 17.68 -10.04
CA CYS A 195 -30.32 17.61 -11.05
C CYS A 195 -30.52 16.28 -11.80
N CYS A 196 -29.69 15.25 -11.63
CA CYS A 196 -29.86 14.00 -12.38
C CYS A 196 -30.60 12.92 -11.57
N HIS A 197 -31.80 13.19 -11.06
CA HIS A 197 -32.58 12.16 -10.35
C HIS A 197 -33.27 11.15 -11.30
N LYS A 198 -33.33 11.42 -12.61
CA LYS A 198 -34.21 10.69 -13.54
C LYS A 198 -33.51 9.67 -14.47
N TYR A 199 -32.19 9.73 -14.65
CA TYR A 199 -31.43 8.81 -15.52
C TYR A 199 -30.17 8.22 -14.85
N VAL A 200 -30.02 8.39 -13.54
CA VAL A 200 -28.82 7.94 -12.83
C VAL A 200 -28.96 6.46 -12.49
N LEU A 201 -28.02 5.67 -13.00
CA LEU A 201 -27.61 4.37 -12.46
C LEU A 201 -27.94 4.32 -10.96
N HIS A 202 -28.66 3.30 -10.52
CA HIS A 202 -29.09 3.15 -9.13
C HIS A 202 -27.98 3.63 -8.17
N PRO A 203 -28.22 4.56 -7.23
CA PRO A 203 -27.19 5.30 -6.49
C PRO A 203 -26.09 4.44 -5.83
N ASN A 204 -26.40 3.18 -5.53
CA ASN A 204 -25.44 2.19 -5.04
C ASN A 204 -24.43 1.70 -6.08
N ILE A 205 -24.83 1.65 -7.35
CA ILE A 205 -23.94 1.35 -8.48
C ILE A 205 -22.96 2.51 -8.65
N LEU A 206 -23.41 3.76 -8.51
CA LEU A 206 -22.52 4.92 -8.48
C LEU A 206 -21.51 4.80 -7.32
N PHE A 207 -21.97 4.49 -6.10
CA PHE A 207 -21.09 4.24 -4.95
C PHE A 207 -20.03 3.17 -5.25
N PHE A 208 -20.41 2.05 -5.87
CA PHE A 208 -19.48 0.99 -6.24
C PHE A 208 -18.46 1.43 -7.28
N LEU A 209 -18.90 2.05 -8.38
CA LEU A 209 -18.02 2.54 -9.46
C LEU A 209 -17.04 3.60 -8.95
N CYS A 210 -17.50 4.45 -8.05
CA CYS A 210 -16.72 5.47 -7.40
C CYS A 210 -15.67 4.91 -6.43
N SER A 211 -16.05 3.95 -5.58
CA SER A 211 -15.10 3.23 -4.71
C SER A 211 -14.07 2.47 -5.54
N LEU A 212 -14.50 1.86 -6.66
CA LEU A 212 -13.61 1.20 -7.61
C LEU A 212 -12.64 2.20 -8.24
N GLY A 213 -13.12 3.36 -8.67
CA GLY A 213 -12.30 4.46 -9.20
C GLY A 213 -11.24 4.94 -8.22
N CYS A 214 -11.62 5.19 -6.95
CA CYS A 214 -10.65 5.56 -5.91
C CYS A 214 -9.62 4.46 -5.69
N THR A 215 -10.05 3.20 -5.67
CA THR A 215 -9.15 2.04 -5.52
C THR A 215 -8.16 1.95 -6.67
N LEU A 216 -8.61 2.18 -7.91
CA LEU A 216 -7.75 2.21 -9.09
C LEU A 216 -6.71 3.35 -9.01
N VAL A 217 -7.11 4.55 -8.59
CA VAL A 217 -6.17 5.68 -8.41
C VAL A 217 -5.13 5.35 -7.35
N PHE A 218 -5.52 4.80 -6.19
CA PHE A 218 -4.58 4.38 -5.15
C PHE A 218 -3.70 3.21 -5.60
N PHE A 219 -4.22 2.29 -6.40
CA PHE A 219 -3.45 1.19 -6.96
C PHE A 219 -2.37 1.70 -7.91
N LEU A 220 -2.72 2.59 -8.85
CA LEU A 220 -1.75 3.21 -9.76
C LEU A 220 -0.70 4.01 -8.98
N ALA A 221 -1.13 4.79 -7.98
CA ALA A 221 -0.20 5.53 -7.13
C ALA A 221 0.75 4.59 -6.36
N SER A 222 0.24 3.46 -5.86
CA SER A 222 1.03 2.45 -5.17
C SER A 222 1.99 1.71 -6.09
N TYR A 223 1.63 1.49 -7.36
CA TYR A 223 2.51 0.87 -8.35
C TYR A 223 3.76 1.73 -8.58
N ASP A 224 3.58 3.04 -8.65
CA ASP A 224 4.66 4.02 -8.85
C ASP A 224 5.44 4.38 -7.57
N ASN A 225 5.10 3.80 -6.41
CA ASN A 225 5.80 4.06 -5.14
C ASN A 225 7.04 3.19 -4.91
N TYR A 226 7.35 2.24 -5.81
CA TYR A 226 8.50 1.34 -5.68
C TYR A 226 9.50 1.49 -6.85
N PRO A 227 10.10 2.68 -7.05
CA PRO A 227 10.94 2.97 -8.20
C PRO A 227 12.28 2.21 -8.20
N SER A 228 12.76 1.73 -7.05
CA SER A 228 14.13 1.19 -6.93
C SER A 228 14.34 -0.14 -7.64
N GLY A 229 13.31 -0.98 -7.72
CA GLY A 229 13.39 -2.22 -8.51
C GLY A 229 13.57 -1.95 -10.01
N ASN A 230 12.86 -0.93 -10.54
CA ASN A 230 13.00 -0.49 -11.92
C ASN A 230 14.36 0.16 -12.16
N ALA A 231 14.82 1.00 -11.23
CA ALA A 231 16.14 1.63 -11.30
C ALA A 231 17.27 0.59 -11.41
N LEU A 232 17.20 -0.49 -10.63
CA LEU A 232 18.20 -1.56 -10.70
C LEU A 232 18.15 -2.31 -12.03
N LYS A 233 16.95 -2.53 -12.57
CA LYS A 233 16.77 -3.13 -13.90
C LYS A 233 17.37 -2.25 -14.99
N ASP A 234 17.13 -0.93 -14.93
CA ASP A 234 17.68 0.04 -15.89
C ASP A 234 19.22 0.09 -15.77
N LEU A 235 19.75 0.05 -14.54
CA LEU A 235 21.18 -0.07 -14.30
C LEU A 235 21.78 -1.31 -14.96
N HIS A 236 21.13 -2.47 -14.86
CA HIS A 236 21.62 -3.68 -15.53
C HIS A 236 21.57 -3.57 -17.05
N GLN A 237 20.60 -2.84 -17.62
CA GLN A 237 20.52 -2.70 -19.09
C GLN A 237 21.60 -1.76 -19.64
N ILE A 238 21.95 -0.71 -18.91
CA ILE A 238 22.80 0.38 -19.40
C ILE A 238 24.25 0.28 -18.87
N GLY A 239 24.41 -0.14 -17.61
CA GLY A 239 25.67 -0.11 -16.87
C GLY A 239 26.63 -1.26 -17.14
N HIS A 240 26.48 -1.98 -18.26
CA HIS A 240 27.43 -3.02 -18.63
C HIS A 240 28.75 -2.40 -19.10
N LEU A 241 29.86 -2.83 -18.50
CA LEU A 241 31.21 -2.51 -18.94
C LEU A 241 31.86 -3.75 -19.54
N ASN A 242 32.32 -3.66 -20.80
CA ASN A 242 32.89 -4.79 -21.53
C ASN A 242 34.26 -5.26 -21.00
N ASN A 243 34.94 -4.44 -20.18
CA ASN A 243 36.34 -4.64 -19.76
C ASN A 243 36.51 -4.92 -18.26
N THR A 244 35.44 -5.13 -17.51
CA THR A 244 35.53 -5.36 -16.05
C THR A 244 34.95 -6.71 -15.66
N ASP A 245 35.73 -7.50 -14.94
CA ASP A 245 35.32 -8.81 -14.45
C ASP A 245 34.26 -8.72 -13.33
N GLU A 246 34.22 -7.60 -12.57
CA GLU A 246 33.25 -7.39 -11.49
C GLU A 246 32.74 -5.94 -11.41
N LEU A 247 31.42 -5.80 -11.27
CA LEU A 247 30.71 -4.53 -11.05
C LEU A 247 30.09 -4.53 -9.66
N TRP A 248 30.62 -3.68 -8.76
CA TRP A 248 30.14 -3.59 -7.38
C TRP A 248 29.06 -2.50 -7.24
N VAL A 249 27.86 -2.92 -6.87
CA VAL A 249 26.69 -2.05 -6.68
C VAL A 249 26.35 -1.98 -5.20
N HIS A 250 26.39 -0.78 -4.63
CA HIS A 250 25.86 -0.55 -3.29
C HIS A 250 24.36 -0.26 -3.36
N ILE A 251 23.60 -0.92 -2.50
CA ILE A 251 22.15 -0.72 -2.34
C ILE A 251 21.91 -0.16 -0.94
N ASP A 252 21.49 1.11 -0.87
CA ASP A 252 21.18 1.74 0.41
C ASP A 252 19.88 1.18 1.05
N THR A 253 19.62 1.59 2.28
CA THR A 253 18.44 1.14 3.03
C THR A 253 17.14 1.56 2.36
N PHE A 254 17.08 2.79 1.83
CA PHE A 254 15.90 3.32 1.13
C PHE A 254 15.59 2.51 -0.14
N SER A 255 16.59 2.20 -0.96
CA SER A 255 16.45 1.42 -2.20
C SER A 255 16.01 0.00 -1.93
N ALA A 256 16.56 -0.63 -0.90
CA ALA A 256 16.14 -1.96 -0.46
C ALA A 256 14.71 -1.97 0.10
N MET A 257 14.21 -0.85 0.62
CA MET A 257 12.82 -0.71 1.08
C MET A 257 11.84 -0.40 -0.07
N ASN A 258 12.31 0.26 -1.13
CA ASN A 258 11.50 0.73 -2.26
C ASN A 258 11.59 -0.16 -3.52
N GLY A 259 11.86 -1.45 -3.34
CA GLY A 259 11.61 -2.47 -4.38
C GLY A 259 12.81 -3.32 -4.78
N ILE A 260 14.02 -3.00 -4.33
CA ILE A 260 15.18 -3.88 -4.58
C ILE A 260 15.15 -5.08 -3.64
N SER A 261 15.20 -6.27 -4.23
CA SER A 261 15.27 -7.55 -3.51
C SER A 261 16.34 -8.45 -4.11
N ARG A 262 16.68 -9.54 -3.42
CA ARG A 262 17.63 -10.54 -3.95
C ARG A 262 17.17 -11.18 -5.25
N PHE A 263 15.87 -11.19 -5.56
CA PHE A 263 15.35 -11.69 -6.83
C PHE A 263 15.63 -10.74 -8.01
N CYS A 264 16.06 -9.50 -7.72
CA CYS A 264 16.43 -8.52 -8.73
C CYS A 264 17.93 -8.57 -9.06
N GLU A 265 18.73 -9.36 -8.31
CA GLU A 265 20.17 -9.50 -8.51
C GLU A 265 20.46 -10.37 -9.74
N ASN A 266 21.37 -9.91 -10.59
CA ASN A 266 21.88 -10.68 -11.73
C ASN A 266 23.17 -11.40 -11.33
N ASP A 267 23.50 -12.47 -12.06
CA ASP A 267 24.77 -13.17 -11.91
C ASP A 267 25.95 -12.33 -12.45
N SER A 268 27.13 -12.96 -12.56
CA SER A 268 28.37 -12.32 -13.04
C SER A 268 28.14 -11.44 -14.28
N PRO A 269 28.68 -10.20 -14.33
CA PRO A 269 29.73 -9.62 -13.47
C PRO A 269 29.21 -8.88 -12.22
N TRP A 270 27.91 -8.92 -11.91
CA TRP A 270 27.34 -8.07 -10.86
C TRP A 270 27.59 -8.60 -9.44
N ARG A 271 27.96 -7.68 -8.54
CA ARG A 271 28.15 -7.93 -7.10
C ARG A 271 27.42 -6.86 -6.30
N TYR A 272 26.62 -7.27 -5.34
CA TYR A 272 25.76 -6.36 -4.57
C TYR A 272 26.20 -6.28 -3.11
N SER A 273 26.30 -5.07 -2.58
CA SER A 273 26.55 -4.82 -1.16
C SER A 273 25.41 -4.02 -0.55
N LYS A 274 24.92 -4.51 0.59
CA LYS A 274 23.90 -3.84 1.41
C LYS A 274 24.45 -3.50 2.79
N GLU A 275 25.72 -3.12 2.85
CA GLU A 275 26.38 -2.72 4.08
C GLU A 275 25.70 -1.45 4.64
N GLU A 276 25.07 -1.57 5.81
CA GLU A 276 24.32 -0.47 6.43
C GLU A 276 25.25 0.37 7.32
N GLY A 277 24.96 1.68 7.46
CA GLY A 277 25.67 2.56 8.40
C GLY A 277 26.97 3.18 7.88
N ILE A 278 27.20 3.16 6.56
CA ILE A 278 28.35 3.84 5.94
C ILE A 278 28.10 5.37 5.93
N PRO A 279 28.98 6.20 6.52
CA PRO A 279 28.88 7.67 6.42
C PRO A 279 29.08 8.15 4.97
N LEU A 280 28.44 9.25 4.59
CA LEU A 280 28.51 9.80 3.22
C LEU A 280 29.95 10.04 2.74
N GLU A 281 30.81 10.54 3.63
CA GLU A 281 32.21 10.84 3.37
C GLU A 281 33.09 9.59 3.13
N GLU A 282 32.66 8.43 3.62
CA GLU A 282 33.43 7.18 3.51
C GLU A 282 33.17 6.46 2.17
N PHE A 283 32.06 6.76 1.48
CA PHE A 283 31.73 6.09 0.22
C PHE A 283 32.83 6.23 -0.83
N PHE A 284 33.50 7.39 -0.91
CA PHE A 284 34.63 7.59 -1.83
C PHE A 284 35.81 6.63 -1.59
N ARG A 285 35.99 6.17 -0.34
CA ARG A 285 37.03 5.21 0.04
C ARG A 285 36.62 3.77 -0.27
N ARG A 286 35.33 3.50 -0.45
CA ARG A 286 34.82 2.19 -0.83
C ARG A 286 34.97 1.99 -2.35
N ASN A 287 35.28 0.77 -2.75
CA ASN A 287 35.46 0.39 -4.16
C ASN A 287 34.12 -0.01 -4.82
N PHE A 288 33.09 0.82 -4.66
CA PHE A 288 31.83 0.62 -5.37
C PHE A 288 31.91 1.23 -6.77
N THR A 289 31.42 0.49 -7.76
CA THR A 289 31.27 0.92 -9.16
C THR A 289 30.04 1.81 -9.30
N TYR A 290 28.92 1.38 -8.73
CA TYR A 290 27.65 2.08 -8.74
C TYR A 290 27.08 2.21 -7.32
N LEU A 291 26.37 3.30 -7.05
CA LEU A 291 25.54 3.45 -5.85
C LEU A 291 24.09 3.66 -6.27
N VAL A 292 23.17 2.95 -5.64
CA VAL A 292 21.73 3.21 -5.77
C VAL A 292 21.26 3.77 -4.43
N SER A 293 20.88 5.05 -4.44
CA SER A 293 20.71 5.83 -3.21
C SER A 293 19.63 6.90 -3.30
N GLU A 294 18.99 7.23 -2.17
CA GLU A 294 18.05 8.36 -2.04
C GLU A 294 18.74 9.73 -2.19
N GLN A 295 20.03 9.81 -1.84
CA GLN A 295 20.79 11.04 -1.82
C GLN A 295 21.14 11.50 -3.25
N LEU A 296 20.90 12.78 -3.54
CA LEU A 296 21.22 13.38 -4.85
C LEU A 296 22.72 13.62 -5.03
N ASP A 297 23.44 13.89 -3.95
CA ASP A 297 24.87 14.22 -3.98
C ASP A 297 25.62 13.32 -2.99
N VAL A 298 26.66 12.66 -3.48
CA VAL A 298 27.49 11.72 -2.71
C VAL A 298 28.93 11.92 -3.15
N ASP A 299 29.81 12.22 -2.19
CA ASP A 299 31.21 12.54 -2.48
C ASP A 299 31.89 11.44 -3.28
N GLY A 300 32.47 11.84 -4.42
CA GLY A 300 33.20 10.93 -5.31
C GLY A 300 32.34 10.14 -6.27
N PHE A 301 31.03 10.33 -6.23
CA PHE A 301 30.08 9.72 -7.15
C PHE A 301 29.31 10.82 -7.90
N LYS A 302 29.02 10.56 -9.18
CA LYS A 302 28.23 11.47 -10.00
C LYS A 302 26.89 10.82 -10.26
N CYS A 303 25.81 11.59 -10.07
CA CYS A 303 24.48 11.14 -10.44
C CYS A 303 24.39 10.92 -11.95
N LEU A 304 24.07 9.69 -12.34
CA LEU A 304 23.98 9.23 -13.73
C LEU A 304 22.53 9.26 -14.22
N GLN A 305 21.61 8.76 -13.41
CA GLN A 305 20.20 8.65 -13.75
C GLN A 305 19.35 8.70 -12.47
N HIS A 306 18.11 9.18 -12.59
CA HIS A 306 17.14 9.13 -11.50
C HIS A 306 15.96 8.22 -11.85
N ALA A 307 15.31 7.68 -10.81
CA ALA A 307 14.02 7.01 -10.93
C ALA A 307 12.95 7.82 -10.19
N SER A 308 11.86 8.11 -10.90
CA SER A 308 10.76 8.91 -10.37
C SER A 308 9.72 8.03 -9.68
N GLY A 309 9.30 8.46 -8.49
CA GLY A 309 8.20 7.86 -7.74
C GLY A 309 6.96 8.75 -7.76
N PHE A 310 5.82 8.17 -7.39
CA PHE A 310 4.59 8.95 -7.18
C PHE A 310 4.79 9.99 -6.05
N SER A 311 4.35 11.22 -6.29
CA SER A 311 4.39 12.31 -5.29
C SER A 311 2.98 12.73 -4.87
N ARG A 312 2.15 13.15 -5.84
CA ARG A 312 0.80 13.65 -5.55
C ARG A 312 -0.17 13.50 -6.72
N VAL A 313 -1.46 13.48 -6.42
CA VAL A 313 -2.52 13.64 -7.41
C VAL A 313 -2.81 15.12 -7.61
N ARG A 314 -2.69 15.62 -8.85
CA ARG A 314 -3.07 17.00 -9.19
C ARG A 314 -4.26 16.96 -10.16
N LEU A 315 -5.40 17.47 -9.72
CA LEU A 315 -6.53 17.68 -10.62
C LEU A 315 -6.29 18.97 -11.41
N GLN A 316 -5.87 18.84 -12.66
CA GLN A 316 -5.77 19.98 -13.57
C GLN A 316 -6.97 19.95 -14.51
N SER A 317 -7.92 20.85 -14.29
CA SER A 317 -9.01 21.09 -15.23
C SER A 317 -8.55 22.10 -16.27
N SER A 318 -7.95 21.65 -17.37
CA SER A 318 -7.77 22.52 -18.54
C SER A 318 -9.03 22.44 -19.41
N LEU A 319 -9.73 23.56 -19.57
CA LEU A 319 -10.69 23.70 -20.67
C LEU A 319 -9.89 23.64 -21.98
N PRO A 320 -10.35 22.89 -23.01
CA PRO A 320 -9.70 22.94 -24.32
C PRO A 320 -9.77 24.38 -24.88
N PRO A 321 -8.79 24.82 -25.69
CA PRO A 321 -8.82 26.15 -26.28
C PRO A 321 -10.08 26.31 -27.13
N ILE A 322 -10.81 27.40 -26.90
CA ILE A 322 -11.98 27.76 -27.70
C ILE A 322 -11.45 28.26 -29.05
N ILE A 323 -11.48 27.41 -30.06
CA ILE A 323 -11.25 27.82 -31.44
C ILE A 323 -12.59 28.35 -31.96
N LEU A 324 -12.73 29.67 -32.07
CA LEU A 324 -13.83 30.30 -32.79
C LEU A 324 -13.57 30.14 -34.29
N VAL A 325 -14.29 29.21 -34.93
CA VAL A 325 -14.37 29.18 -36.39
C VAL A 325 -15.49 30.13 -36.78
N GLU A 326 -15.13 31.28 -37.35
CA GLU A 326 -16.07 32.26 -37.88
C GLU A 326 -16.56 31.75 -39.25
N ASN A 327 -17.77 31.18 -39.30
CA ASN A 327 -18.38 30.78 -40.56
C ASN A 327 -19.00 32.01 -41.23
N GLN A 328 -18.42 32.45 -42.36
CA GLN A 328 -19.05 33.37 -43.30
C GLN A 328 -20.11 32.63 -44.14
N HIS A 329 -21.26 33.29 -44.33
CA HIS A 329 -22.37 33.04 -45.29
C HIS A 329 -23.66 32.29 -44.87
N HIS A 330 -24.74 33.09 -44.79
CA HIS A 330 -26.16 32.91 -45.16
C HIS A 330 -26.64 31.48 -45.51
N SER A 331 -27.61 30.87 -44.81
CA SER A 331 -29.09 31.05 -44.93
C SER A 331 -29.82 30.02 -44.02
N PRO A 332 -31.12 30.19 -43.67
CA PRO A 332 -31.79 29.40 -42.62
C PRO A 332 -32.55 28.15 -43.12
N CYS A 333 -32.65 27.16 -42.23
CA CYS A 333 -33.53 25.98 -42.22
C CYS A 333 -33.08 24.67 -42.89
N LEU A 334 -33.35 23.58 -42.16
CA LEU A 334 -33.23 22.14 -42.51
C LEU A 334 -31.82 21.52 -42.52
N VAL A 335 -31.14 21.44 -41.37
CA VAL A 335 -30.49 20.23 -40.82
C VAL A 335 -30.13 20.54 -39.36
N ALA A 336 -31.06 20.33 -38.42
CA ALA A 336 -30.77 20.35 -36.99
C ALA A 336 -30.93 18.93 -36.41
N PHE A 337 -30.41 17.95 -37.13
CA PHE A 337 -30.24 16.58 -36.66
C PHE A 337 -28.78 16.20 -36.90
N PHE A 338 -28.10 15.81 -35.83
CA PHE A 338 -26.68 15.44 -35.75
C PHE A 338 -25.69 16.61 -35.81
N THR A 339 -25.35 17.14 -34.64
CA THR A 339 -23.97 17.47 -34.19
C THR A 339 -24.08 18.40 -32.99
N HIS A 340 -24.06 17.89 -31.75
CA HIS A 340 -23.61 18.65 -30.56
C HIS A 340 -23.48 17.73 -29.32
N TYR A 341 -22.90 16.53 -29.49
CA TYR A 341 -22.21 15.90 -28.36
C TYR A 341 -20.81 16.47 -28.30
N ARG A 342 -20.70 17.65 -27.67
CA ARG A 342 -19.40 18.17 -27.19
C ARG A 342 -18.95 17.24 -26.07
N VAL A 343 -18.14 16.25 -26.40
CA VAL A 343 -17.39 15.50 -25.38
C VAL A 343 -16.31 16.45 -24.88
N LEU A 344 -16.55 17.08 -23.73
CA LEU A 344 -15.51 17.73 -22.94
C LEU A 344 -14.51 16.64 -22.54
N THR A 345 -13.45 16.45 -23.32
CA THR A 345 -12.31 15.65 -22.91
C THR A 345 -11.50 16.46 -21.90
N PHE A 346 -11.76 16.25 -20.62
CA PHE A 346 -10.90 16.72 -19.54
C PHE A 346 -9.61 15.89 -19.57
N ASN A 347 -8.49 16.49 -19.95
CA ASN A 347 -7.17 15.90 -19.73
C ASN A 347 -6.83 16.04 -18.25
N ILE A 348 -7.19 15.03 -17.46
CA ILE A 348 -6.84 14.97 -16.04
C ILE A 348 -5.48 14.26 -15.94
N SER A 349 -4.40 15.00 -15.71
CA SER A 349 -3.10 14.43 -15.34
C SER A 349 -3.12 13.98 -13.88
N PHE A 350 -3.64 12.78 -13.63
CA PHE A 350 -3.94 12.31 -12.27
C PHE A 350 -2.71 12.16 -11.35
N GLN A 351 -1.47 12.13 -11.85
CA GLN A 351 -0.31 11.82 -11.01
C GLN A 351 0.92 12.64 -11.39
N VAL A 352 1.47 13.34 -10.40
CA VAL A 352 2.77 14.01 -10.46
C VAL A 352 3.82 13.04 -9.93
N LYS A 353 4.86 12.78 -10.73
CA LYS A 353 6.03 11.98 -10.35
C LYS A 353 7.21 12.91 -10.08
N GLU A 354 7.97 12.61 -9.04
CA GLU A 354 9.18 13.34 -8.64
C GLU A 354 10.34 12.37 -8.51
N PRO A 355 11.59 12.80 -8.74
CA PRO A 355 12.75 11.95 -8.50
C PRO A 355 12.81 11.58 -7.02
N LYS A 356 12.91 10.28 -6.74
CA LYS A 356 13.01 9.73 -5.37
C LYS A 356 14.28 8.93 -5.15
N LEU A 357 14.94 8.53 -6.23
CA LEU A 357 16.09 7.66 -6.18
C LEU A 357 17.06 8.02 -7.29
N TYR A 358 18.34 7.88 -6.99
CA TYR A 358 19.43 8.23 -7.87
C TYR A 358 20.39 7.05 -8.02
N ILE A 359 20.80 6.82 -9.27
CA ILE A 359 21.86 5.89 -9.64
C ILE A 359 23.09 6.74 -9.84
N HIS A 360 24.14 6.45 -9.08
CA HIS A 360 25.41 7.15 -9.15
C HIS A 360 26.51 6.26 -9.69
N GLY A 361 27.44 6.86 -10.42
CA GLY A 361 28.65 6.22 -10.93
C GLY A 361 29.88 6.74 -10.22
N ASN A 362 30.84 5.86 -9.97
CA ASN A 362 32.11 6.26 -9.39
C ASN A 362 32.91 7.15 -10.35
N THR A 363 33.26 8.35 -9.91
CA THR A 363 34.01 9.33 -10.73
C THR A 363 35.43 8.86 -11.09
N LYS A 364 35.99 7.91 -10.34
CA LYS A 364 37.30 7.30 -10.67
C LYS A 364 37.26 6.44 -11.93
N ILE A 365 36.09 5.91 -12.29
CA ILE A 365 35.92 5.00 -13.43
C ILE A 365 35.41 5.80 -14.63
N LYS A 366 36.34 6.20 -15.49
CA LYS A 366 36.03 7.05 -16.66
C LYS A 366 35.07 6.38 -17.64
N ASP A 367 35.14 5.07 -17.80
CA ASP A 367 34.32 4.31 -18.76
C ASP A 367 32.83 4.44 -18.46
N ILE A 368 32.44 4.47 -17.18
CA ILE A 368 31.04 4.67 -16.76
C ILE A 368 30.54 6.04 -17.20
N MET A 369 31.39 7.06 -17.14
CA MET A 369 31.04 8.43 -17.47
C MET A 369 30.89 8.66 -18.98
N GLN A 370 31.37 7.73 -19.81
CA GLN A 370 31.23 7.77 -21.27
C GLN A 370 29.96 7.08 -21.76
N ILE A 371 29.30 6.29 -20.93
CA ILE A 371 28.00 5.68 -21.25
C ILE A 371 26.94 6.79 -21.36
N ASN A 372 26.00 6.63 -22.30
CA ASN A 372 24.92 7.59 -22.50
C ASN A 372 23.84 7.44 -21.43
N TRP A 373 24.00 8.16 -20.32
CA TRP A 373 23.02 8.24 -19.25
C TRP A 373 22.01 9.36 -19.45
N ALA A 374 20.79 9.17 -18.96
CA ALA A 374 19.72 10.18 -19.04
C ALA A 374 20.03 11.46 -18.24
N GLY A 375 20.95 11.40 -17.28
CA GLY A 375 21.26 12.51 -16.37
C GLY A 375 20.27 12.61 -15.20
N CYS A 376 20.57 13.53 -14.29
CA CYS A 376 19.78 13.77 -13.07
C CYS A 376 19.22 15.20 -12.99
N SER A 377 18.98 15.85 -14.13
CA SER A 377 18.55 17.25 -14.25
C SER A 377 17.11 17.50 -13.85
#